data_AF-A0A4Q3NH45-F1
#
_entry.id   AF-A0A4Q3NH45-F1
#
_cell.length_a   1.000
_cell.length_b   1.000
_cell.length_c   1.000
_cell.angle_alpha   90.00
_cell.angle_beta   90.00
_cell.angle_gamma   90.00
#
_symmetry.space_group_name_H-M   'P 1'
#
loop_
_entity.id
_entity.type
_entity.pdbx_description
1 polymer ?
#
loop_
_entity_poly.entity_id
_entity_poly.type
_entity_poly.pdbx_seq_one_letter_code
_entity_poly.pdbx_strand_id
1 'polypeptide(L)'
;MSILGNIFRKIFPSAHAANAPAAAQADAPSGAAAAQAGLEAQKAAAPVAMSEVDVEKLLNDMAAKNGQKLNWETSIVDLMKLLDIDSSLTARKELAKELNYTGDTADSAAMNIWLHKQVMNQVAANGGKVPASLRD
;
A
#
# COMPACT_ATOMS: atom_id res chain seq x y z
N MET A 1 12.89 12.44 10.23
CA MET A 1 11.66 11.62 10.06
C MET A 1 11.92 10.68 8.90
N SER A 2 11.66 9.38 9.06
CA SER A 2 11.93 8.38 8.02
C SER A 2 11.04 8.55 6.79
N ILE A 3 11.64 8.54 5.61
CA ILE A 3 10.92 8.70 4.34
C ILE A 3 10.09 7.46 4.04
N LEU A 4 10.66 6.29 4.31
CA LEU A 4 9.97 5.02 4.17
C LEU A 4 8.71 4.99 5.05
N GLY A 5 8.82 5.48 6.30
CA GLY A 5 7.68 5.59 7.23
C GLY A 5 6.58 6.52 6.72
N ASN A 6 6.94 7.64 6.08
CA ASN A 6 5.97 8.54 5.45
C ASN A 6 5.26 7.90 4.26
N ILE A 7 5.98 7.13 3.44
CA ILE A 7 5.40 6.36 2.33
C ILE A 7 4.36 5.37 2.88
N PHE A 8 4.74 4.59 3.89
CA PHE A 8 3.81 3.66 4.54
C PHE A 8 2.58 4.34 5.11
N ARG A 9 2.72 5.49 5.76
CA ARG A 9 1.60 6.22 6.33
C ARG A 9 0.61 6.71 5.27
N LYS A 10 1.09 7.02 4.07
CA LYS A 10 0.27 7.46 2.92
C LYS A 10 -0.41 6.28 2.21
N ILE A 11 0.27 5.14 2.12
CA ILE A 11 -0.27 3.91 1.48
C ILE A 11 -1.23 3.18 2.42
N PHE A 12 -0.95 3.17 3.73
CA PHE A 12 -1.73 2.49 4.75
C PHE A 12 -2.36 3.46 5.78
N PRO A 13 -3.12 4.48 5.33
CA PRO A 13 -3.73 5.45 6.25
C PRO A 13 -4.74 4.76 7.18
N SER A 14 -5.42 3.73 6.68
CA SER A 14 -6.40 2.94 7.43
C SER A 14 -5.78 1.84 8.29
N ALA A 15 -4.58 1.32 7.98
CA ALA A 15 -3.92 0.34 8.86
C ALA A 15 -3.38 1.00 10.14
N HIS A 16 -3.04 2.29 10.08
CA HIS A 16 -2.75 3.10 11.27
C HIS A 16 -4.02 3.45 12.07
N ALA A 17 -5.18 3.48 11.41
CA ALA A 17 -6.48 3.61 12.08
C ALA A 17 -7.05 2.26 12.56
N ALA A 18 -6.57 1.13 12.04
CA ALA A 18 -7.08 -0.22 12.34
C ALA A 18 -6.56 -0.82 13.65
N ASN A 19 -5.77 -0.07 14.43
CA ASN A 19 -5.61 -0.35 15.85
C ASN A 19 -6.68 0.36 16.71
N ALA A 20 -7.64 1.05 16.10
CA ALA A 20 -8.94 1.27 16.71
C ALA A 20 -9.79 0.02 16.45
N PRO A 21 -10.40 -0.56 17.49
CA PRO A 21 -11.16 -1.80 17.34
C PRO A 21 -12.21 -1.56 16.26
N ALA A 22 -12.19 -2.39 15.22
CA ALA A 22 -13.33 -2.54 14.34
C ALA A 22 -14.51 -2.87 15.25
N ALA A 23 -15.30 -1.86 15.57
CA ALA A 23 -16.59 -2.03 16.18
C ALA A 23 -17.36 -2.89 15.19
N ALA A 24 -17.47 -4.17 15.53
CA ALA A 24 -18.45 -5.04 14.96
C ALA A 24 -19.79 -4.31 15.09
N GLN A 25 -20.25 -3.72 13.98
CA GLN A 25 -21.66 -3.41 13.81
C GLN A 25 -22.38 -4.76 13.73
N ALA A 26 -22.66 -5.32 14.90
CA ALA A 26 -23.72 -6.28 15.08
C ALA A 26 -25.01 -5.46 15.18
N ASP A 27 -25.66 -5.29 14.04
CA ASP A 27 -27.06 -4.92 13.96
C ASP A 27 -27.88 -5.94 14.78
N ALA A 28 -28.62 -5.46 15.77
CA ALA A 28 -29.69 -6.17 16.47
C ALA A 28 -31.04 -5.72 15.85
N PRO A 29 -32.17 -6.47 15.89
CA PRO A 29 -32.60 -7.23 17.07
C PRO A 29 -33.44 -8.52 16.84
N SER A 30 -33.67 -9.24 17.95
CA SER A 30 -34.86 -10.02 18.34
C SER A 30 -35.42 -11.16 17.47
N GLY A 31 -35.67 -12.32 18.11
CA GLY A 31 -36.92 -13.08 17.88
C GLY A 31 -36.81 -14.59 17.72
N ALA A 32 -37.14 -15.31 18.79
CA ALA A 32 -37.77 -16.63 18.92
C ALA A 32 -37.86 -17.62 17.71
N ALA A 33 -37.36 -18.83 17.99
CA ALA A 33 -37.97 -20.16 17.79
C ALA A 33 -38.41 -20.69 16.39
N ALA A 34 -38.02 -21.96 16.20
CA ALA A 34 -38.65 -23.05 15.43
C ALA A 34 -38.29 -23.26 13.93
N ALA A 35 -37.59 -24.38 13.71
CA ALA A 35 -37.61 -25.36 12.62
C ALA A 35 -38.22 -25.00 11.25
N GLN A 36 -37.44 -25.19 10.17
CA GLN A 36 -37.68 -26.21 9.14
C GLN A 36 -36.57 -26.20 8.06
N ALA A 37 -36.39 -27.38 7.46
CA ALA A 37 -35.39 -27.73 6.46
C ALA A 37 -35.49 -26.92 5.15
N GLY A 38 -34.33 -26.59 4.57
CA GLY A 38 -34.20 -26.04 3.22
C GLY A 38 -32.74 -26.09 2.78
N LEU A 39 -32.41 -27.08 1.95
CA LEU A 39 -31.13 -27.22 1.24
C LEU A 39 -31.07 -26.17 0.13
N GLU A 40 -30.34 -25.08 0.33
CA GLU A 40 -29.80 -24.27 -0.77
C GLU A 40 -28.35 -23.93 -0.47
N ALA A 41 -27.49 -24.36 -1.39
CA ALA A 41 -26.04 -24.30 -1.29
C ALA A 41 -25.58 -22.86 -1.00
N GLN A 42 -25.09 -22.64 0.22
CA GLN A 42 -24.31 -21.47 0.58
C GLN A 42 -23.15 -21.37 -0.40
N LYS A 43 -23.25 -20.41 -1.32
CA LYS A 43 -22.12 -19.85 -2.04
C LYS A 43 -21.10 -19.48 -0.98
N ALA A 44 -20.03 -20.27 -0.91
CA ALA A 44 -18.93 -20.06 0.01
C ALA A 44 -18.48 -18.61 -0.14
N ALA A 45 -18.82 -17.79 0.86
CA ALA A 45 -18.16 -16.52 1.06
C ALA A 45 -16.70 -16.88 1.24
N ALA A 46 -15.90 -16.61 0.20
CA ALA A 46 -14.46 -16.67 0.29
C ALA A 46 -14.05 -15.96 1.58
N PRO A 47 -13.07 -16.50 2.33
CA PRO A 47 -12.62 -15.85 3.54
C PRO A 47 -12.34 -14.39 3.19
N VAL A 48 -12.98 -13.47 3.91
CA VAL A 48 -12.61 -12.07 3.89
C VAL A 48 -11.14 -12.03 4.26
N ALA A 49 -10.30 -12.02 3.23
CA ALA A 49 -8.88 -11.84 3.36
C ALA A 49 -8.74 -10.58 4.21
N MET A 50 -7.97 -10.69 5.29
CA MET A 50 -7.51 -9.52 6.03
C MET A 50 -7.14 -8.48 4.98
N SER A 51 -7.83 -7.34 4.97
CA SER A 51 -7.90 -6.42 3.83
C SER A 51 -6.51 -5.97 3.37
N GLU A 52 -5.86 -6.79 2.53
CA GLU A 52 -4.59 -6.45 1.91
C GLU A 52 -4.85 -5.20 1.08
N VAL A 53 -4.08 -4.15 1.35
CA VAL A 53 -4.27 -2.89 0.63
C VAL A 53 -3.78 -3.12 -0.80
N ASP A 54 -4.69 -3.04 -1.77
CA ASP A 54 -4.31 -3.10 -3.18
C ASP A 54 -3.57 -1.82 -3.58
N VAL A 55 -2.23 -1.91 -3.55
CA VAL A 55 -1.33 -0.76 -3.67
C VAL A 55 -1.39 -0.18 -5.07
N GLU A 56 -1.45 -1.04 -6.09
CA GLU A 56 -1.57 -0.61 -7.48
C GLU A 56 -2.85 0.20 -7.68
N LYS A 57 -4.00 -0.33 -7.24
CA LYS A 57 -5.27 0.37 -7.36
C LYS A 57 -5.28 1.68 -6.57
N LEU A 58 -4.71 1.71 -5.37
CA LEU A 58 -4.61 2.91 -4.55
C LEU A 58 -3.77 3.99 -5.21
N LEU A 59 -2.56 3.66 -5.66
CA LEU A 59 -1.66 4.59 -6.32
C LEU A 59 -2.25 5.07 -7.65
N ASN A 60 -2.92 4.20 -8.40
CA ASN A 60 -3.62 4.58 -9.63
C ASN A 60 -4.76 5.58 -9.38
N ASP A 61 -5.58 5.36 -8.36
CA ASP A 61 -6.64 6.30 -7.96
C ASP A 61 -6.07 7.66 -7.51
N MET A 62 -4.98 7.64 -6.73
CA MET A 62 -4.27 8.87 -6.36
C MET A 62 -3.72 9.58 -7.60
N ALA A 63 -3.17 8.84 -8.57
CA ALA A 63 -2.59 9.41 -9.78
C ALA A 63 -3.66 9.99 -10.70
N ALA A 64 -4.83 9.36 -10.78
CA ALA A 64 -5.99 9.86 -11.51
C ALA A 64 -6.55 11.15 -10.89
N LYS A 65 -6.46 11.29 -9.55
CA LYS A 65 -6.81 12.52 -8.83
C LYS A 65 -5.73 13.59 -8.91
N ASN A 66 -4.50 13.19 -9.19
CA ASN A 66 -3.38 14.10 -9.37
C ASN A 66 -3.48 14.75 -10.75
N GLY A 67 -3.39 16.08 -10.82
CA GLY A 67 -3.47 16.81 -12.10
C GLY A 67 -2.24 16.61 -13.00
N GLN A 68 -1.25 15.85 -12.54
CA GLN A 68 0.03 15.62 -13.21
C GLN A 68 0.17 14.17 -13.66
N LYS A 69 0.69 13.97 -14.87
CA LYS A 69 1.05 12.64 -15.37
C LYS A 69 2.35 12.17 -14.71
N LEU A 70 2.22 11.35 -13.67
CA LEU A 70 3.31 10.82 -12.85
C LEU A 70 3.57 9.35 -13.20
N ASN A 71 4.82 8.98 -13.51
CA ASN A 71 5.20 7.59 -13.81
C ASN A 71 5.64 6.86 -12.53
N TRP A 72 4.76 6.83 -11.53
CA TRP A 72 5.04 6.27 -10.21
C TRP A 72 5.39 4.78 -10.25
N GLU A 73 4.97 4.06 -11.31
CA GLU A 73 5.22 2.61 -11.50
C GLU A 73 6.70 2.27 -11.74
N THR A 74 7.47 3.23 -12.25
CA THR A 74 8.87 3.02 -12.63
C THR A 74 9.82 4.04 -11.99
N SER A 75 9.27 5.13 -11.45
CA SER A 75 10.02 6.27 -10.94
C SER A 75 9.71 6.52 -9.48
N ILE A 76 10.70 6.25 -8.61
CA ILE A 76 10.60 6.58 -7.17
C ILE A 76 10.32 8.07 -6.94
N VAL A 77 10.81 8.95 -7.82
CA VAL A 77 10.60 10.40 -7.72
C VAL A 77 9.12 10.72 -7.92
N ASP A 78 8.49 10.12 -8.92
CA ASP A 78 7.08 10.40 -9.21
C ASP A 78 6.15 9.71 -8.22
N LEU A 79 6.55 8.55 -7.67
CA LEU A 79 5.88 7.95 -6.52
C LEU A 79 5.90 8.88 -5.31
N MET A 80 7.07 9.47 -4.98
CA MET A 80 7.18 10.39 -3.85
C MET A 80 6.31 11.64 -4.06
N LYS A 81 6.30 12.21 -5.27
CA LYS A 81 5.41 13.33 -5.61
C LYS A 81 3.94 12.96 -5.49
N LEU A 82 3.57 11.78 -5.95
CA LEU A 82 2.20 11.30 -5.89
C LEU A 82 1.69 11.21 -4.44
N LEU A 83 2.57 10.80 -3.53
CA LEU A 83 2.29 10.69 -2.10
C LEU A 83 2.44 12.03 -1.35
N ASP A 84 2.76 13.12 -2.07
CA ASP A 84 3.04 14.44 -1.51
C ASP A 84 4.21 14.41 -0.52
N ILE A 85 5.32 13.77 -0.94
CA ILE A 85 6.57 13.63 -0.19
C ILE A 85 7.70 14.34 -0.97
N ASP A 86 8.63 14.95 -0.23
CA ASP A 86 9.80 15.61 -0.82
C ASP A 86 10.59 14.64 -1.70
N SER A 87 10.63 14.92 -3.00
CA SER A 87 11.25 14.03 -4.01
C SER A 87 12.67 14.48 -4.38
N SER A 88 13.29 15.30 -3.53
CA SER A 88 14.61 15.88 -3.77
C SER A 88 15.70 14.80 -3.77
N LEU A 89 16.89 15.16 -4.26
CA LEU A 89 18.06 14.28 -4.19
C LEU A 89 18.44 13.96 -2.73
N THR A 90 18.24 14.91 -1.81
CA THR A 90 18.50 14.71 -0.38
C THR A 90 17.60 13.63 0.17
N ALA A 91 16.29 13.73 -0.08
CA ALA A 91 15.33 12.73 0.37
C ALA A 91 15.62 11.34 -0.22
N ARG A 92 15.97 11.25 -1.51
CA ARG A 92 16.37 9.97 -2.10
C ARG A 92 17.62 9.37 -1.46
N LYS A 93 18.62 10.18 -1.12
CA LYS A 93 19.82 9.72 -0.41
C LYS A 93 19.52 9.26 1.01
N GLU A 94 18.62 9.95 1.71
CA GLU A 94 18.14 9.51 3.02
C GLU A 94 17.41 8.18 2.91
N LEU A 95 16.46 8.03 1.98
CA LEU A 95 15.77 6.77 1.73
C LEU A 95 16.76 5.64 1.38
N ALA A 96 17.76 5.92 0.56
CA ALA A 96 18.82 4.97 0.22
C ALA A 96 19.60 4.52 1.45
N LYS A 97 19.93 5.46 2.34
CA LYS A 97 20.59 5.15 3.61
C LYS A 97 19.69 4.31 4.53
N GLU A 98 18.40 4.63 4.62
CA GLU A 98 17.43 3.86 5.42
C GLU A 98 17.25 2.44 4.91
N LEU A 99 17.33 2.24 3.59
CA LEU A 99 17.21 0.94 2.94
C LEU A 99 18.55 0.20 2.83
N ASN A 100 19.63 0.75 3.41
CA ASN A 100 20.99 0.20 3.32
C ASN A 100 21.48 0.00 1.88
N TYR A 101 21.20 0.94 0.98
CA TYR A 101 21.73 0.93 -0.38
C TYR A 101 23.26 1.00 -0.36
N THR A 102 23.89 0.03 -1.02
CA THR A 102 25.36 -0.11 -1.13
C THR A 102 25.90 0.23 -2.52
N GLY A 103 25.01 0.57 -3.46
CA GLY A 103 25.41 0.89 -4.83
C GLY A 103 25.90 2.33 -4.99
N ASP A 104 26.21 2.68 -6.24
CA ASP A 104 26.68 4.01 -6.59
C ASP A 104 25.54 5.05 -6.47
N THR A 105 25.81 6.16 -5.79
CA THR A 105 24.84 7.25 -5.58
C THR A 105 24.98 8.39 -6.58
N ALA A 106 26.03 8.36 -7.41
CA ALA A 106 26.17 9.25 -8.57
C ALA A 106 25.33 8.73 -9.75
N ASP A 107 25.18 7.41 -9.90
CA ASP A 107 24.22 6.81 -10.83
C ASP A 107 22.79 6.89 -10.29
N SER A 108 22.18 8.05 -10.49
CA SER A 108 20.81 8.32 -10.04
C SER A 108 19.77 7.43 -10.72
N ALA A 109 20.04 6.87 -11.90
CA ALA A 109 19.09 6.01 -12.60
C ALA A 109 19.02 4.62 -11.95
N ALA A 110 20.17 3.96 -11.79
CA ALA A 110 20.29 2.67 -11.11
C ALA A 110 19.82 2.77 -9.65
N MET A 111 20.22 3.84 -8.94
CA MET A 111 19.74 4.09 -7.58
C MET A 111 18.22 4.26 -7.54
N ASN A 112 17.62 5.05 -8.44
CA ASN A 112 16.18 5.27 -8.45
C ASN A 112 15.39 3.98 -8.71
N ILE A 113 15.84 3.17 -9.66
CA ILE A 113 15.22 1.87 -9.99
C ILE A 113 15.31 0.94 -8.79
N TRP A 114 16.48 0.85 -8.16
CA TRP A 114 16.67 0.02 -6.97
C TRP A 114 15.81 0.49 -5.80
N LEU A 115 15.77 1.79 -5.51
CA LEU A 115 14.95 2.37 -4.44
C LEU A 115 13.47 2.09 -4.65
N HIS A 116 12.99 2.25 -5.89
CA HIS A 116 11.60 1.95 -6.24
C HIS A 116 11.25 0.50 -5.89
N LYS A 117 12.03 -0.46 -6.39
CA LYS A 117 11.82 -1.90 -6.13
C LYS A 117 11.86 -2.21 -4.64
N GLN A 118 12.82 -1.63 -3.92
CA GLN A 118 13.00 -1.90 -2.50
C GLN A 118 11.85 -1.33 -1.68
N VAL A 119 11.35 -0.13 -2.01
CA VAL A 119 10.12 0.41 -1.41
C VAL A 119 8.94 -0.50 -1.68
N MET A 120 8.74 -0.94 -2.93
CA MET A 120 7.63 -1.83 -3.29
C MET A 120 7.70 -3.19 -2.57
N ASN A 121 8.91 -3.73 -2.39
CA ASN A 121 9.12 -4.94 -1.59
C ASN A 121 8.78 -4.72 -0.11
N GLN A 122 9.16 -3.59 0.47
CA GLN A 122 8.84 -3.22 1.84
C GLN A 122 7.33 -3.02 2.02
N VAL A 123 6.67 -2.34 1.08
CA VAL A 123 5.20 -2.20 1.05
C VAL A 123 4.52 -3.56 0.99
N ALA A 124 4.99 -4.46 0.13
CA ALA A 124 4.44 -5.80 0.04
C ALA A 124 4.62 -6.63 1.32
N ALA A 125 5.79 -6.51 1.95
CA ALA A 125 6.10 -7.20 3.21
C ALA A 125 5.23 -6.72 4.39
N ASN A 126 4.67 -5.52 4.32
CA ASN A 126 3.86 -4.91 5.38
C ASN A 126 2.34 -4.98 5.11
N GLY A 127 1.89 -5.91 4.26
CA GLY A 127 0.46 -6.16 3.99
C GLY A 127 -0.13 -5.41 2.79
N GLY A 128 0.74 -4.88 1.92
CA GLY A 128 0.34 -4.33 0.62
C GLY A 128 0.29 -5.43 -0.44
N LYS A 129 -0.79 -5.49 -1.21
CA LYS A 129 -0.83 -6.30 -2.42
C LYS A 129 -0.15 -5.50 -3.54
N VAL A 130 1.07 -5.89 -3.87
CA VAL A 130 1.89 -5.26 -4.91
C VAL A 130 2.10 -6.24 -6.06
N PRO A 131 1.71 -5.91 -7.30
CA PRO A 131 1.95 -6.75 -8.48
C PRO A 131 3.46 -6.91 -8.76
N ALA A 132 3.83 -8.04 -9.37
CA ALA A 132 5.22 -8.35 -9.69
C ALA A 132 5.88 -7.27 -10.56
N SER A 133 5.14 -6.65 -11.48
CA SER A 133 5.63 -5.59 -12.37
C SER A 133 6.18 -4.36 -11.63
N LEU A 134 5.75 -4.11 -10.39
CA LEU A 134 6.27 -3.01 -9.56
C LEU A 134 7.44 -3.44 -8.67
N ARG A 135 7.70 -4.74 -8.56
CA ARG A 135 8.76 -5.34 -7.74
C ARG A 135 9.97 -5.75 -8.59
N ASP A 136 9.79 -5.88 -9.90
CA ASP A 136 10.80 -6.21 -10.92
C ASP A 136 11.50 -4.98 -11.51
#